data_AF-A0A534JL98-F1
#
_entry.id   AF-A0A534JL98-F1
#
_cell.length_a   1.000
_cell.length_b   1.000
_cell.length_c   1.000
_cell.angle_alpha   90.00
_cell.angle_beta   90.00
_cell.angle_gamma   90.00
#
_symmetry.space_group_name_H-M   'P 1'
#
loop_
_entity.id
_entity.type
_entity.pdbx_description
1 polymer ?
#
loop_
_entity_poly.entity_id
_entity_poly.type
_entity_poly.pdbx_seq_one_letter_code
_entity_poly.pdbx_strand_id
1 'polypeptide(L)' 'MRDEDERKVLEEELKRWQETTLREALEALPERRKEFTTTSGRPVKRLYTPLDVAGKPDERLGNPGGFPFTRGIHPTMYR' A
#
# COMPACT_ATOMS: atom_id res chain seq x y z
N MET A 1 10.37 -11.89 -3.81
CA MET A 1 10.90 -10.59 -3.35
C MET A 1 11.13 -9.79 -4.60
N ARG A 2 10.61 -8.56 -4.71
CA ARG A 2 10.77 -7.76 -5.95
C ARG A 2 12.24 -7.52 -6.21
N ASP A 3 12.64 -7.58 -7.48
CA ASP A 3 14.00 -7.28 -7.88
C ASP A 3 14.30 -5.79 -7.65
N GLU A 4 15.58 -5.46 -7.46
CA GLU A 4 15.98 -4.07 -7.19
C GLU A 4 15.61 -3.14 -8.36
N ASP A 5 15.69 -3.65 -9.58
CA ASP A 5 15.36 -2.91 -10.80
C ASP A 5 13.85 -2.66 -10.91
N GLU A 6 13.01 -3.66 -10.62
CA GLU A 6 11.55 -3.49 -10.58
C GLU A 6 11.15 -2.44 -9.54
N ARG A 7 11.83 -2.44 -8.39
CA ARG A 7 11.58 -1.48 -7.33
C ARG A 7 11.93 -0.06 -7.77
N LYS A 8 13.08 0.13 -8.44
CA LYS A 8 13.50 1.44 -8.98
C LYS A 8 12.51 1.96 -10.01
N VAL A 9 12.04 1.10 -10.93
CA VAL A 9 11.01 1.48 -11.92
C VAL A 9 9.75 1.98 -11.21
N LEU A 10 9.25 1.26 -10.20
CA LEU A 10 8.08 1.69 -9.42
C LEU A 10 8.30 3.01 -8.68
N GLU A 11 9.52 3.23 -8.15
CA GLU A 11 9.88 4.50 -7.48
C GLU A 11 9.89 5.67 -8.47
N GLU A 12 10.42 5.48 -9.67
CA GLU A 12 10.42 6.47 -10.75
C GLU A 12 9.01 6.77 -11.26
N GLU A 13 8.19 5.75 -11.48
CA GLU A 13 6.78 5.91 -11.88
C GLU A 13 5.97 6.67 -10.83
N LEU A 14 6.14 6.30 -9.55
CA LEU A 14 5.47 6.98 -8.44
C LEU A 14 5.90 8.45 -8.36
N LYS A 15 7.20 8.73 -8.48
CA LYS A 15 7.74 10.10 -8.48
C LYS A 15 7.20 10.91 -9.65
N ARG A 16 7.21 10.33 -10.86
CA ARG A 16 6.66 10.99 -12.06
C ARG A 16 5.19 11.35 -11.86
N TRP A 17 4.39 10.44 -11.34
CA TRP A 17 2.98 10.72 -11.04
C TRP A 17 2.79 11.83 -10.00
N GLN A 18 3.65 11.85 -8.96
CA GLN A 18 3.61 12.89 -7.92
C GLN A 18 3.92 14.29 -8.47
N GLU A 19 4.93 14.40 -9.34
CA GLU A 19 5.40 15.68 -9.89
C GLU A 19 4.53 16.20 -11.05
N THR A 20 3.77 15.32 -11.70
CA THR A 20 2.90 15.66 -12.83
C THR A 20 1.43 15.67 -12.41
N THR A 21 0.73 14.56 -12.60
CA THR A 21 -0.71 14.41 -12.43
C THR A 21 -1.20 14.85 -11.05
N LEU A 22 -0.49 14.47 -9.99
CA LEU A 22 -0.90 14.80 -8.63
C LEU A 22 -0.75 16.30 -8.34
N ARG A 23 0.38 16.89 -8.73
CA ARG A 23 0.64 18.32 -8.50
C ARG A 23 -0.39 19.18 -9.23
N GLU A 24 -0.62 18.90 -10.51
CA GLU A 24 -1.62 19.63 -11.31
C GLU A 24 -3.02 19.54 -10.69
N ALA A 25 -3.42 18.34 -10.22
CA ALA A 25 -4.70 18.15 -9.57
C ALA A 25 -4.82 18.94 -8.25
N LEU A 26 -3.76 18.98 -7.43
CA LEU A 26 -3.76 19.68 -6.15
C LEU A 26 -3.71 21.21 -6.30
N GLU A 27 -3.05 21.72 -7.34
CA GLU A 27 -3.05 23.14 -7.69
C GLU A 27 -4.44 23.61 -8.14
N ALA A 28 -5.15 22.78 -8.91
CA ALA A 28 -6.51 23.08 -9.34
C ALA A 28 -7.53 22.95 -8.20
N LEU A 29 -7.42 21.90 -7.38
CA LEU A 29 -8.31 21.66 -6.26
C LEU A 29 -7.57 21.01 -5.08
N PRO A 30 -7.30 21.75 -4.00
CA PRO A 30 -6.63 21.20 -2.84
C PRO A 30 -7.50 20.19 -2.10
N GLU A 31 -6.85 19.27 -1.40
CA GLU A 31 -7.56 18.30 -0.58
C GLU A 31 -8.28 18.95 0.60
N ARG A 32 -9.37 18.30 1.05
CA ARG A 32 -10.21 18.79 2.15
C ARG A 32 -9.48 18.95 3.48
N ARG A 33 -8.38 18.22 3.68
CA ARG A 33 -7.58 18.21 4.91
C ARG A 33 -6.11 18.11 4.52
N LYS A 34 -5.25 18.71 5.35
CA LYS A 34 -3.80 18.58 5.20
C LYS A 34 -3.32 17.15 5.49
N GLU A 35 -3.98 16.48 6.43
CA GLU A 35 -3.67 15.11 6.82
C GLU A 35 -4.95 14.29 6.99
N PHE A 36 -4.86 13.01 6.63
CA PHE A 36 -5.91 12.02 6.82
C PHE A 36 -5.43 11.00 7.85
N THR A 37 -6.24 10.75 8.87
CA THR A 37 -5.93 9.82 9.95
C THR A 37 -7.07 8.85 10.19
N THR A 38 -6.75 7.64 10.66
CA THR A 38 -7.74 6.70 11.17
C THR A 38 -8.32 7.20 12.50
N THR A 39 -9.42 6.60 12.95
CA THR A 39 -9.99 6.87 14.29
C THR A 39 -9.00 6.61 15.44
N SER A 40 -8.03 5.72 15.21
CA SER A 40 -6.92 5.42 16.14
C SER A 40 -5.69 6.33 15.97
N GLY A 41 -5.78 7.39 15.14
CA GLY A 41 -4.73 8.39 14.97
C GLY A 41 -3.59 7.99 14.03
N ARG A 42 -3.73 6.93 13.22
CA ARG A 42 -2.68 6.50 12.29
C ARG A 42 -2.80 7.29 10.98
N PRO A 43 -1.69 7.86 10.43
CA PRO A 43 -1.73 8.58 9.17
C PRO A 43 -2.07 7.63 8.01
N VAL A 44 -2.88 8.13 7.08
CA VAL A 44 -3.31 7.42 5.88
C VAL A 44 -2.70 8.09 4.66
N LYS A 45 -1.89 7.33 3.91
CA LYS A 45 -1.30 7.82 2.65
C LYS A 45 -2.37 8.01 1.58
N ARG A 46 -2.13 8.94 0.66
CA ARG A 46 -2.97 9.17 -0.54
C ARG A 46 -3.07 7.93 -1.43
N LEU A 47 -1.96 7.22 -1.57
CA LEU A 47 -1.84 6.02 -2.39
C LEU A 47 -0.91 5.04 -1.69
N TYR A 48 -1.32 3.78 -1.61
CA TYR A 48 -0.46 2.67 -1.22
C TYR A 48 -0.11 1.88 -2.47
N THR A 49 1.17 1.58 -2.61
CA THR A 49 1.79 0.91 -3.75
C THR A 49 2.49 -0.36 -3.28
N PRO A 50 2.97 -1.20 -4.21
CA PRO A 50 3.81 -2.34 -3.85
C PRO A 50 5.08 -1.96 -3.07
N LEU A 51 5.55 -0.72 -3.16
CA LEU A 51 6.70 -0.20 -2.39
C LEU A 51 6.39 -0.08 -0.89
N ASP A 52 5.13 0.00 -0.51
CA ASP A 52 4.69 0.13 0.89
C ASP A 52 4.61 -1.20 1.63
N VAL A 53 4.74 -2.32 0.91
CA VAL A 53 4.68 -3.66 1.49
C VAL A 53 6.07 -4.06 1.98
N ALA A 54 6.31 -3.92 3.28
CA ALA A 54 7.58 -4.29 3.91
C ALA A 54 7.76 -5.81 4.10
N GLY A 55 9.00 -6.27 3.91
CA GLY A 55 9.45 -7.62 4.25
C GLY A 55 9.05 -8.69 3.24
N LYS A 56 8.73 -9.89 3.73
CA LYS A 56 8.28 -11.03 2.93
C LYS A 56 6.77 -11.23 3.14
N PRO A 57 5.92 -10.77 2.21
CA PRO A 57 4.46 -10.84 2.36
C PRO A 57 3.98 -12.28 2.51
N ASP A 58 4.61 -13.22 1.81
CA ASP A 58 4.21 -14.62 1.82
C ASP A 58 4.35 -15.24 3.21
N GLU A 59 5.43 -14.95 3.93
CA GLU A 59 5.65 -15.40 5.31
C GLU A 59 4.66 -14.75 6.30
N ARG A 60 4.29 -13.49 6.06
CA ARG A 60 3.39 -12.72 6.96
C ARG A 60 1.91 -12.98 6.71
N LEU A 61 1.54 -13.34 5.49
CA LEU A 61 0.15 -13.57 5.09
C LEU A 61 -0.23 -15.05 5.18
N GLY A 62 0.67 -15.96 4.81
CA GLY A 62 0.43 -17.41 4.79
C GLY A 62 -0.75 -17.83 3.89
N ASN A 63 -1.15 -19.10 4.01
CA ASN A 63 -2.37 -19.64 3.41
C ASN A 63 -3.51 -19.68 4.45
N PRO A 64 -4.79 -19.61 4.04
CA PRO A 64 -5.91 -19.82 4.96
C PRO A 64 -5.81 -21.16 5.69
N GLY A 65 -6.10 -21.17 6.99
CA GLY A 65 -5.98 -22.37 7.83
C GLY A 65 -4.54 -22.77 8.20
N GLY A 66 -3.54 -21.97 7.82
CA GLY A 66 -2.15 -22.13 8.24
C GLY A 66 -1.63 -20.91 9.00
N PHE A 67 -0.64 -21.12 9.87
CA PHE A 67 0.09 -20.03 10.52
C PHE A 67 0.64 -19.03 9.48
N PRO A 68 0.61 -17.71 9.71
CA PRO A 68 0.19 -16.99 10.92
C PRO A 68 -1.32 -16.68 11.00
N PHE A 69 -2.15 -17.40 10.24
CA PHE A 69 -3.61 -17.26 10.21
C PHE A 69 -4.12 -15.86 9.81
N THR A 70 -3.27 -15.03 9.21
CA THR A 70 -3.61 -13.68 8.75
C THR A 70 -4.77 -13.69 7.74
N ARG A 71 -4.91 -14.77 6.95
CA ARG A 71 -6.00 -14.97 5.99
C ARG A 71 -7.18 -15.80 6.52
N GLY A 72 -7.18 -16.14 7.81
CA GLY A 72 -8.24 -16.89 8.46
C GLY A 72 -7.78 -18.24 9.03
N ILE A 73 -8.49 -18.70 10.08
CA ILE A 73 -8.15 -19.93 10.83
C ILE A 73 -8.64 -21.22 10.16
N HIS A 74 -9.61 -21.14 9.25
CA HIS A 74 -10.17 -22.31 8.55
C HIS A 74 -9.76 -22.28 7.07
N PRO A 75 -9.31 -23.41 6.48
CA PRO A 75 -8.92 -23.45 5.07
C PRO A 75 -10.02 -23.04 4.07
N THR A 76 -11.29 -23.36 4.37
CA THR A 76 -12.43 -23.08 3.49
C THR A 76 -13.22 -21.83 3.89
N MET A 77 -12.96 -21.26 5.07
CA MET A 77 -13.73 -20.19 5.68
C MET A 77 -15.24 -20.47 5.66
N TYR A 78 -16.01 -19.73 4.86
CA TYR A 78 -17.48 -19.83 4.80
C TYR A 78 -17.98 -20.57 3.54
N ARG A 79 -17.13 -21.39 2.91
CA ARG A 79 -17.47 -22.17 1.70
C ARG A 79 -17.76 -23.62 2.04
#